data_AF-A0A9E7YXD0-F1
#
_entry.id   AF-A0A9E7YXD0-F1
#
_cell.length_a   1.000
_cell.length_b   1.000
_cell.length_c   1.000
_cell.angle_alpha   90.00
_cell.angle_beta   90.00
_cell.angle_gamma   90.00
#
_symmetry.space_group_name_H-M   'P 1'
#
loop_
_entity.id
_entity.type
_entity.pdbx_description
1 polymer ?
#
loop_
_entity_poly.entity_id
_entity_poly.type
_entity_poly.pdbx_seq_one_letter_code
_entity_poly.pdbx_strand_id
1 'polypeptide(L)'
;MSRNRHHRYGNTASNNVPGNRPQDHRPAQGKPRTVTVKGISLTIDPKVLDDWEFVESLYDLQADPKGNALQIIPFLRRLLGDSYGKAKNELRGADGRIDGETMGAFLNELFEEMSKAFPNS
;
A
#
# COMPACT_ATOMS: atom_id res chain seq x y z
N MET A 1 -25.49 72.47 -19.52
CA MET A 1 -26.01 71.70 -20.67
C MET A 1 -25.31 70.34 -20.71
N SER A 2 -26.11 69.29 -20.84
CA SER A 2 -25.73 67.86 -20.87
C SER A 2 -25.23 67.42 -22.25
N ARG A 3 -24.30 66.45 -22.30
CA ARG A 3 -24.23 65.24 -23.17
C ARG A 3 -22.79 64.66 -23.12
N ASN A 4 -22.50 63.49 -22.53
CA ASN A 4 -22.88 62.09 -22.77
C ASN A 4 -21.91 61.33 -23.72
N ARG A 5 -21.16 60.39 -23.11
CA ARG A 5 -20.55 59.09 -23.54
C ARG A 5 -19.87 58.96 -24.93
N HIS A 6 -18.69 58.33 -24.94
CA HIS A 6 -18.55 56.94 -25.43
C HIS A 6 -17.19 56.28 -25.08
N HIS A 7 -17.31 55.05 -24.60
CA HIS A 7 -16.45 53.88 -24.67
C HIS A 7 -14.98 54.01 -25.11
N ARG A 8 -14.06 53.61 -24.22
CA ARG A 8 -12.75 53.10 -24.62
C ARG A 8 -12.58 51.66 -24.14
N TYR A 9 -12.81 50.77 -25.11
CA TYR A 9 -12.13 49.50 -25.39
C TYR A 9 -12.19 48.36 -24.35
N GLY A 10 -12.96 47.32 -24.68
CA GLY A 10 -12.80 45.98 -24.12
C GLY A 10 -11.94 45.08 -25.02
N ASN A 11 -11.39 44.04 -24.39
CA ASN A 11 -11.04 42.70 -24.90
C ASN A 11 -9.94 42.61 -26.00
N THR A 12 -8.86 41.80 -25.91
CA THR A 12 -8.79 40.38 -25.54
C THR A 12 -7.34 39.88 -25.44
N ALA A 13 -7.16 38.84 -24.63
CA ALA A 13 -6.32 37.63 -24.83
C ALA A 13 -4.81 37.58 -24.50
N SER A 14 -4.52 36.59 -23.64
CA SER A 14 -3.43 35.60 -23.71
C SER A 14 -2.01 35.99 -23.32
N ASN A 15 -1.66 35.69 -22.06
CA ASN A 15 -0.88 34.49 -21.72
C ASN A 15 -0.39 34.59 -20.26
N ASN A 16 -1.15 34.01 -19.34
CA ASN A 16 -0.58 33.61 -18.05
C ASN A 16 -1.06 32.19 -17.80
N VAL A 17 -0.24 31.22 -18.19
CA VAL A 17 -0.43 29.80 -17.86
C VAL A 17 -0.19 29.67 -16.36
N PRO A 18 -1.21 29.37 -15.52
CA PRO A 18 -0.94 28.90 -14.18
C PRO A 18 -0.42 27.49 -14.33
N GLY A 19 0.89 27.31 -14.12
CA GLY A 19 1.51 26.00 -14.09
C GLY A 19 0.77 25.06 -13.15
N ASN A 20 0.21 24.01 -13.74
CA ASN A 20 0.09 22.65 -13.22
C ASN A 20 0.20 22.52 -11.68
N ARG A 21 -0.95 22.50 -11.00
CA ARG A 21 -1.03 21.87 -9.68
C ARG A 21 -2.28 21.01 -9.57
N PRO A 22 -2.25 19.75 -10.01
CA PRO A 22 -2.74 18.68 -9.18
C PRO A 22 -1.59 18.27 -8.25
N GLN A 23 -1.57 18.82 -7.03
CA GLN A 23 -0.99 18.05 -5.92
C GLN A 23 -1.98 16.94 -5.63
N ASP A 24 -2.00 15.95 -6.52
CA ASP A 24 -2.57 14.64 -6.21
C ASP A 24 -1.77 14.14 -5.01
N HIS A 25 -2.48 13.84 -3.92
CA HIS A 25 -1.92 13.27 -2.71
C HIS A 25 -1.33 11.89 -3.00
N ARG A 26 -0.21 11.81 -3.72
CA ARG A 26 0.58 10.59 -3.87
C ARG A 26 1.34 10.41 -2.56
N PRO A 27 0.94 9.48 -1.67
CA PRO A 27 1.74 9.16 -0.50
C PRO A 27 3.11 8.71 -1.01
N ALA A 28 4.20 9.21 -0.42
CA ALA A 28 5.59 9.00 -0.88
C ALA A 28 5.79 7.59 -1.47
N GLN A 29 5.73 7.48 -2.80
CA GLN A 29 5.84 6.22 -3.52
C GLN A 29 7.30 5.80 -3.46
N GLY A 30 7.60 4.69 -2.79
CA GLY A 30 8.92 4.04 -2.84
C GLY A 30 9.77 4.05 -1.57
N LYS A 31 9.31 4.58 -0.43
CA LYS A 31 10.02 4.39 0.85
C LYS A 31 9.42 3.20 1.62
N PRO A 32 10.23 2.27 2.15
CA PRO A 32 9.75 1.21 3.03
C PRO A 32 8.92 1.77 4.19
N ARG A 33 7.81 1.10 4.48
CA ARG A 33 6.90 1.45 5.58
C ARG A 33 7.01 0.42 6.68
N THR A 34 6.96 0.88 7.91
CA THR A 34 6.91 -0.01 9.08
C THR A 34 5.46 -0.19 9.49
N VAL A 35 5.03 -1.45 9.56
CA VAL A 35 3.76 -1.85 10.17
C VAL A 35 4.05 -2.63 11.44
N THR A 36 3.22 -2.45 12.47
CA THR A 36 3.34 -3.19 13.73
C THR A 36 2.21 -4.19 13.81
N VAL A 37 2.54 -5.47 13.89
CA VAL A 37 1.56 -6.56 13.92
C VAL A 37 1.86 -7.43 15.14
N LYS A 38 0.92 -7.56 16.07
CA LYS A 38 1.11 -8.24 17.36
C LYS A 38 2.34 -7.72 18.14
N GLY A 39 2.64 -6.43 18.02
CA GLY A 39 3.84 -5.81 18.62
C GLY A 39 5.15 -6.06 17.85
N ILE A 40 5.10 -6.79 16.73
CA ILE A 40 6.26 -7.04 15.86
C ILE A 40 6.34 -5.93 14.82
N SER A 41 7.41 -5.14 14.84
CA SER A 41 7.68 -4.17 13.78
C SER A 41 8.24 -4.87 12.54
N LEU A 42 7.47 -4.81 11.46
CA LEU A 42 7.76 -5.37 10.13
C LEU A 42 7.99 -4.23 9.15
N THR A 43 9.06 -4.32 8.37
CA THR A 43 9.34 -3.34 7.31
C THR A 43 8.92 -3.93 5.97
N ILE A 44 8.06 -3.20 5.26
CA ILE A 44 7.50 -3.61 3.98
C ILE A 44 7.93 -2.57 2.94
N ASP A 45 8.61 -3.02 1.88
CA ASP A 45 8.94 -2.18 0.75
C ASP A 45 7.70 -2.03 -0.15
N PRO A 46 7.13 -0.82 -0.33
CA PRO A 46 5.97 -0.62 -1.18
C PRO A 46 6.17 -1.10 -2.62
N LYS A 47 7.42 -1.22 -3.10
CA LYS A 47 7.70 -1.74 -4.45
C LYS A 47 7.22 -3.17 -4.65
N VAL A 48 7.07 -3.97 -3.59
CA VAL A 48 6.51 -5.32 -3.70
C VAL A 48 5.06 -5.29 -4.16
N LEU A 49 4.32 -4.22 -3.85
CA LEU A 49 2.93 -4.06 -4.26
C LEU A 49 2.81 -3.73 -5.75
N ASP A 50 3.85 -3.15 -6.34
CA ASP A 50 3.96 -2.86 -7.77
C ASP A 50 4.62 -4.01 -8.56
N ASP A 51 4.99 -5.12 -7.91
CA ASP A 51 5.63 -6.28 -8.53
C ASP A 51 4.59 -7.21 -9.18
N TRP A 52 4.78 -7.50 -10.46
CA TRP A 52 3.91 -8.41 -11.20
C TRP A 52 3.87 -9.82 -10.59
N GLU A 53 4.99 -10.34 -10.09
CA GLU A 53 5.02 -11.66 -9.45
C GLU A 53 4.26 -11.67 -8.11
N PHE A 54 4.18 -10.52 -7.45
CA PHE A 54 3.37 -10.38 -6.24
C PHE A 54 1.88 -10.39 -6.58
N VAL A 55 1.48 -9.69 -7.63
CA VAL A 55 0.09 -9.71 -8.15
C VAL A 55 -0.33 -11.12 -8.58
N GLU A 56 0.54 -11.86 -9.28
CA GLU A 56 0.30 -13.27 -9.61
C GLU A 56 0.12 -14.13 -8.35
N SER A 57 0.95 -13.92 -7.33
CA SER A 57 0.82 -14.66 -6.07
C SER A 57 -0.48 -14.34 -5.31
N LEU A 58 -0.97 -13.10 -5.40
CA LEU A 58 -2.28 -12.70 -4.87
C LEU A 58 -3.42 -13.35 -5.64
N TYR A 59 -3.33 -13.38 -6.97
CA TYR A 59 -4.31 -14.07 -7.82
C TYR A 59 -4.38 -15.55 -7.48
N ASP A 60 -3.24 -16.24 -7.37
CA ASP A 60 -3.19 -17.66 -7.03
C ASP A 60 -3.76 -17.95 -5.63
N LEU A 61 -3.53 -17.04 -4.68
CA LEU A 61 -4.08 -17.13 -3.33
C LEU A 61 -5.61 -16.97 -3.32
N GLN A 62 -6.15 -16.05 -4.12
CA GLN A 62 -7.59 -15.76 -4.16
C GLN A 62 -8.36 -16.75 -5.04
N ALA A 63 -7.81 -17.13 -6.19
CA ALA A 63 -8.44 -18.09 -7.10
C ALA A 63 -8.58 -19.48 -6.44
N ASP A 64 -7.74 -19.75 -5.43
CA ASP A 64 -7.63 -21.01 -4.70
C ASP A 64 -7.96 -22.24 -5.57
N PRO A 65 -7.31 -22.41 -6.75
CA PRO A 65 -7.77 -23.34 -7.78
C PRO A 65 -7.69 -24.82 -7.33
N LYS A 66 -7.13 -25.10 -6.15
CA LYS A 66 -6.94 -26.45 -5.59
C LYS A 66 -7.18 -26.56 -4.08
N GLY A 67 -7.73 -25.55 -3.40
CA GLY A 67 -7.80 -25.57 -1.92
C GLY A 67 -6.42 -25.50 -1.26
N ASN A 68 -5.43 -24.91 -1.94
CA ASN A 68 -4.03 -24.99 -1.50
C ASN A 68 -3.67 -23.85 -0.56
N ALA A 69 -4.10 -23.98 0.69
CA ALA A 69 -3.76 -23.08 1.79
C ALA A 69 -2.24 -22.81 1.93
N LEU A 70 -1.38 -23.66 1.37
CA LEU A 70 0.08 -23.47 1.40
C LEU A 70 0.57 -22.32 0.50
N GLN A 71 -0.26 -21.80 -0.42
CA GLN A 71 0.09 -20.64 -1.25
C GLN A 71 0.27 -19.34 -0.44
N ILE A 72 -0.24 -19.29 0.80
CA ILE A 72 0.02 -18.18 1.71
C ILE A 72 1.51 -18.07 2.06
N ILE A 73 2.27 -19.17 2.04
CA ILE A 73 3.69 -19.17 2.41
C ILE A 73 4.54 -18.39 1.41
N PRO A 74 4.53 -18.69 0.10
CA PRO A 74 5.29 -17.89 -0.88
C PRO A 74 4.80 -16.45 -0.93
N PHE A 75 3.49 -16.20 -0.76
CA PHE A 75 2.93 -14.85 -0.64
C PHE A 75 3.59 -14.06 0.52
N LEU A 76 3.58 -14.61 1.74
CA LEU A 76 4.16 -13.95 2.91
C LEU A 76 5.67 -13.74 2.80
N ARG A 77 6.39 -14.67 2.15
CA ARG A 77 7.83 -14.51 1.90
C ARG A 77 8.12 -13.34 0.99
N ARG A 78 7.34 -13.16 -0.10
CA ARG A 78 7.46 -11.99 -0.98
C ARG A 78 7.11 -10.72 -0.23
N LEU A 79 5.95 -10.69 0.44
CA LEU A 79 5.44 -9.51 1.13
C LEU A 79 6.38 -9.01 2.24
N LEU A 80 6.84 -9.92 3.11
CA LEU A 80 7.61 -9.55 4.30
C LEU A 80 9.12 -9.52 4.04
N GLY A 81 9.59 -10.13 2.94
CA GLY A 81 11.01 -10.20 2.60
C GLY A 81 11.87 -10.63 3.79
N ASP A 82 12.88 -9.82 4.10
CA ASP A 82 13.79 -10.06 5.23
C ASP A 82 13.08 -10.11 6.59
N SER A 83 11.94 -9.42 6.74
CA SER A 83 11.14 -9.43 7.97
C SER A 83 10.44 -10.77 8.21
N TYR A 84 10.33 -11.66 7.21
CA TYR A 84 9.64 -12.94 7.33
C TYR A 84 10.27 -13.85 8.40
N GLY A 85 11.60 -13.93 8.42
CA GLY A 85 12.34 -14.72 9.41
C GLY A 85 12.15 -14.18 10.83
N LYS A 86 12.20 -12.85 10.98
CA LYS A 86 11.94 -12.15 12.25
C LYS A 86 10.52 -12.44 12.75
N ALA A 87 9.51 -12.25 11.89
CA ALA A 87 8.11 -12.52 12.25
C ALA A 87 7.92 -13.94 12.78
N LYS A 88 8.48 -14.94 12.09
CA LYS A 88 8.41 -16.34 12.54
C LYS A 88 9.13 -16.61 13.86
N ASN A 89 10.22 -15.90 14.14
CA ASN A 89 10.95 -16.08 15.40
C ASN A 89 10.17 -15.48 16.57
N GLU A 90 9.57 -14.30 16.38
CA GLU A 90 8.74 -13.65 17.40
C GLU A 90 7.41 -14.38 17.66
N LEU A 91 6.82 -14.99 16.63
CA LEU A 91 5.59 -15.80 16.77
C LEU A 91 5.81 -17.19 17.38
N ARG A 92 7.07 -17.60 17.57
CA ARG A 92 7.40 -18.94 18.03
C ARG A 92 7.13 -19.05 19.53
N GLY A 93 6.31 -20.02 19.92
CA GLY A 93 6.04 -20.34 21.32
C GLY A 93 7.25 -20.95 22.04
N ALA A 94 7.09 -21.16 23.35
CA ALA A 94 8.12 -21.74 24.20
C ALA A 94 8.56 -23.16 23.78
N ASP A 95 7.69 -23.90 23.09
CA ASP A 95 7.96 -25.23 22.54
C ASP A 95 8.70 -25.20 21.18
N GLY A 96 9.01 -24.01 20.68
CA GLY A 96 9.72 -23.83 19.41
C GLY A 96 8.81 -23.92 18.17
N ARG A 97 7.49 -23.98 18.33
CA ARG A 97 6.51 -24.10 17.23
C ARG A 97 5.69 -22.82 17.10
N ILE A 98 5.05 -22.65 15.95
CA ILE A 98 4.01 -21.63 15.75
C ILE A 98 2.72 -22.39 15.55
N ASP A 99 1.78 -22.25 16.48
CA ASP A 99 0.47 -22.89 16.37
C ASP A 99 -0.42 -22.13 15.35
N GLY A 100 -1.49 -22.80 14.91
CA GLY A 100 -2.38 -22.27 13.89
C GLY A 100 -3.18 -21.05 14.34
N GLU A 101 -3.50 -20.94 15.63
CA GLU A 101 -4.24 -19.80 16.18
C GLU A 101 -3.35 -18.54 16.21
N THR A 102 -2.10 -18.69 16.67
CA THR A 102 -1.09 -17.63 16.66
C THR A 102 -0.81 -17.12 15.25
N MET A 103 -0.65 -18.03 14.28
CA MET A 103 -0.45 -17.66 12.87
C MET A 103 -1.71 -17.00 12.29
N GLY A 104 -2.90 -17.55 12.53
CA GLY A 104 -4.14 -16.99 12.02
C GLY A 104 -4.40 -15.57 12.54
N ALA A 105 -4.21 -15.34 13.84
CA ALA A 105 -4.33 -14.02 14.45
C ALA A 105 -3.32 -13.02 13.85
N PHE A 106 -2.07 -13.45 13.64
CA PHE A 106 -1.06 -12.62 13.00
C PHE A 106 -1.44 -12.23 11.57
N LEU A 107 -1.95 -13.17 10.77
CA LEU A 107 -2.33 -12.89 9.39
C LEU A 107 -3.50 -11.90 9.31
N ASN A 108 -4.51 -12.06 10.16
CA ASN A 108 -5.64 -11.14 10.21
C ASN A 108 -5.17 -9.70 10.51
N GLU A 109 -4.38 -9.52 11.58
CA GLU A 109 -3.87 -8.19 11.95
C GLU A 109 -2.90 -7.63 10.89
N LEU A 110 -2.07 -8.47 10.26
CA LEU A 110 -1.22 -8.06 9.16
C LEU A 110 -2.04 -7.47 8.00
N PHE A 111 -3.10 -8.15 7.57
CA PHE A 111 -3.94 -7.65 6.48
C PHE A 111 -4.67 -6.36 6.83
N GLU A 112 -5.14 -6.21 8.08
CA GLU A 112 -5.74 -4.97 8.56
C GLU A 112 -4.74 -3.80 8.54
N GLU A 113 -3.54 -4.00 9.09
CA GLU A 113 -2.50 -2.98 9.10
C GLU A 113 -2.00 -2.65 7.69
N MET A 114 -1.95 -3.64 6.79
CA MET A 114 -1.67 -3.42 5.38
C MET A 114 -2.72 -2.55 4.71
N SER A 115 -4.01 -2.82 4.94
CA SER A 115 -5.10 -2.00 4.39
C SER A 115 -5.02 -0.55 4.91
N LYS A 116 -4.70 -0.34 6.19
CA LYS A 116 -4.50 1.00 6.78
C LYS A 116 -3.27 1.70 6.21
N ALA A 117 -2.17 0.96 6.06
CA ALA A 117 -0.89 1.50 5.60
C ALA A 117 -0.88 1.76 4.09
N PHE A 118 -1.69 1.05 3.31
CA PHE A 118 -1.76 1.12 1.84
C PHE A 118 -3.23 1.17 1.36
N PRO A 119 -3.97 2.26 1.65
CA PRO A 119 -5.41 2.33 1.37
C PRO A 119 -5.79 2.48 -0.11
N ASN A 120 -4.81 2.69 -1.00
CA ASN A 120 -5.01 2.98 -2.43
C ASN A 120 -4.07 2.17 -3.35
N SER A 121 -3.54 1.04 -2.87
CA SER A 121 -2.81 0.08 -3.71
C SER A 121 -3.77 -0.94 -4.30
#